data_AF-R5EEK0-F1
#
_entry.id   AF-R5EEK0-F1
#
_cell.length_a   1.000
_cell.length_b   1.000
_cell.length_c   1.000
_cell.angle_alpha   90.00
_cell.angle_beta   90.00
_cell.angle_gamma   90.00
#
_symmetry.space_group_name_H-M   'P 1'
#
loop_
_entity.id
_entity.type
_entity.pdbx_description
1 polymer ?
#
loop_
_entity_poly.entity_id
_entity_poly.type
_entity_poly.pdbx_seq_one_letter_code
_entity_poly.pdbx_strand_id
1 'polypeptide(L)'
;MNKWKIDGKIQYFDDNGNVYRIDNDLVPDNEYQINGYVYQTDNMGRVSSVGGLLRMKDRNDRLTIKDSITDIGKGDQKEGDDRGHLIGDQFDGSNGLENMIPEDPVVNRVDFKNFENDLAKQVKDGKEVIVNIDIVYEGDSRRPTDIVVTYSVNGEMNFRIFPNNQEE
;
A
#
# COMPACT_ATOMS: atom_id res chain seq x y z
N MET A 1 14.06 9.91 -4.41
CA MET A 1 13.12 9.39 -5.43
C MET A 1 13.89 9.22 -6.71
N ASN A 2 14.15 7.96 -7.08
CA ASN A 2 14.87 7.59 -8.29
C ASN A 2 13.86 7.51 -9.43
N LYS A 3 13.73 8.60 -10.21
CA LYS A 3 12.93 8.59 -11.42
C LYS A 3 13.64 9.30 -12.56
N TRP A 4 13.50 8.77 -13.77
CA TRP A 4 14.19 9.26 -14.96
C TRP A 4 13.22 9.33 -16.13
N LYS A 5 13.41 10.32 -17.01
CA LYS A 5 12.66 10.38 -18.27
C LYS A 5 13.43 9.58 -19.32
N ILE A 6 12.85 8.48 -19.78
CA ILE A 6 13.42 7.56 -20.77
C ILE A 6 12.38 7.37 -21.86
N ASP A 7 12.77 7.61 -23.11
CA ASP A 7 11.88 7.51 -24.29
C ASP A 7 10.55 8.28 -24.16
N GLY A 8 10.61 9.44 -23.52
CA GLY A 8 9.44 10.31 -23.32
C GLY A 8 8.57 9.96 -22.11
N LYS A 9 8.77 8.79 -21.48
CA LYS A 9 8.03 8.33 -20.30
C LYS A 9 8.81 8.52 -19.02
N ILE A 10 8.12 8.70 -17.89
CA ILE A 10 8.74 8.77 -16.57
C ILE A 10 8.83 7.35 -16.02
N GLN A 11 10.03 6.85 -15.77
CA GLN A 11 10.24 5.56 -15.11
C GLN A 11 10.67 5.78 -13.67
N TYR A 12 10.10 4.98 -12.76
CA TYR A 12 10.41 4.97 -11.33
C TYR A 12 11.12 3.67 -10.98
N PHE A 13 12.12 3.79 -10.11
CA PHE A 13 13.04 2.71 -9.77
C PHE A 13 12.94 2.39 -8.29
N ASP A 14 12.95 1.10 -7.98
CA ASP A 14 12.84 0.55 -6.64
C ASP A 14 14.18 0.66 -5.88
N ASP A 15 14.22 0.17 -4.64
CA ASP A 15 15.41 0.20 -3.79
C ASP A 15 16.61 -0.55 -4.41
N ASN A 16 16.35 -1.48 -5.34
CA ASN A 16 17.34 -2.31 -6.02
C ASN A 16 17.72 -1.76 -7.41
N GLY A 17 17.11 -0.65 -7.84
CA GLY A 17 17.36 -0.04 -9.15
C GLY A 17 16.60 -0.70 -10.30
N ASN A 18 15.58 -1.50 -10.02
CA ASN A 18 14.67 -2.08 -11.01
C ASN A 18 13.49 -1.15 -11.28
N VAL A 19 13.00 -1.13 -12.51
CA VAL A 19 11.81 -0.33 -12.88
C VAL A 19 10.57 -1.01 -12.32
N TYR A 20 9.77 -0.30 -11.52
CA TYR A 20 8.51 -0.83 -10.98
C TYR A 20 7.27 -0.07 -11.45
N ARG A 21 7.44 1.16 -11.95
CA ARG A 21 6.36 2.02 -12.41
C ARG A 21 6.80 2.85 -13.61
N ILE A 22 5.91 2.98 -14.59
CA ILE A 22 6.07 3.80 -15.79
C ILE A 22 4.86 4.73 -15.86
N ASP A 23 5.09 6.03 -15.81
CA ASP A 23 4.06 7.07 -15.71
C ASP A 23 3.08 6.76 -14.56
N ASN A 24 1.84 6.37 -14.84
CA ASN A 24 0.81 6.05 -13.85
C ASN A 24 0.47 4.55 -13.82
N ASP A 25 1.33 3.70 -14.38
CA ASP A 25 1.14 2.25 -14.45
C ASP A 25 2.26 1.53 -13.70
N LEU A 26 1.88 0.65 -12.76
CA LEU A 26 2.80 -0.33 -12.21
C LEU A 26 3.11 -1.38 -13.27
N VAL A 27 4.35 -1.89 -13.27
CA VAL A 27 4.73 -3.01 -14.12
C VAL A 27 3.93 -4.24 -13.68
N PRO A 28 3.19 -4.92 -14.59
CA PRO A 28 2.46 -6.15 -14.26
C PRO A 28 3.39 -7.33 -13.95
N ASP A 29 2.88 -8.32 -13.21
CA ASP A 29 3.59 -9.55 -12.83
C ASP A 29 5.00 -9.24 -12.27
N ASN A 30 5.09 -8.22 -11.42
CA ASN A 30 6.35 -7.66 -10.95
C ASN A 30 6.48 -7.79 -9.42
N GLU A 31 7.72 -7.90 -8.97
CA GLU A 31 8.09 -7.73 -7.57
C GLU A 31 8.99 -6.50 -7.45
N TYR A 32 8.72 -5.62 -6.49
CA TYR A 32 9.54 -4.44 -6.24
C TYR A 32 9.67 -4.13 -4.77
N GLN A 33 10.77 -3.47 -4.40
CA GLN A 33 11.04 -3.09 -3.01
C GLN A 33 11.09 -1.58 -2.83
N ILE A 34 10.27 -1.05 -1.91
CA ILE A 34 10.28 0.37 -1.56
C ILE A 34 10.36 0.52 -0.05
N ASN A 35 11.34 1.29 0.40
CA ASN A 35 11.62 1.49 1.82
C ASN A 35 11.76 0.15 2.57
N GLY A 36 12.30 -0.89 1.93
CA GLY A 36 12.47 -2.20 2.53
C GLY A 36 11.22 -3.10 2.54
N TYR A 37 10.04 -2.60 2.18
CA TYR A 37 8.81 -3.39 2.00
C TYR A 37 8.78 -3.99 0.60
N VAL A 38 8.42 -5.28 0.50
CA VAL A 38 8.32 -6.00 -0.76
C VAL A 38 6.89 -6.01 -1.22
N TYR A 39 6.66 -5.55 -2.44
CA TYR A 39 5.36 -5.48 -3.09
C TYR A 39 5.32 -6.43 -4.27
N GLN A 40 4.16 -6.97 -4.56
CA GLN A 40 3.90 -7.73 -5.78
C GLN A 40 2.72 -7.12 -6.53
N THR A 41 2.77 -7.22 -7.86
CA THR A 41 1.65 -6.88 -8.73
C THR A 41 1.13 -8.10 -9.47
N ASP A 42 -0.16 -8.08 -9.76
CA ASP A 42 -0.76 -9.05 -10.67
C ASP A 42 -0.52 -8.72 -12.15
N ASN A 43 -1.07 -9.55 -13.04
CA ASN A 43 -0.99 -9.42 -14.49
C ASN A 43 -1.65 -8.13 -15.05
N MET A 44 -2.38 -7.38 -14.24
CA MET A 44 -2.96 -6.08 -14.59
C MET A 44 -2.15 -4.90 -14.05
N GLY A 45 -1.09 -5.14 -13.27
CA GLY A 45 -0.35 -4.10 -12.58
C GLY A 45 -1.17 -3.46 -11.45
N ARG A 46 -2.00 -4.26 -10.75
CA ARG A 46 -2.59 -3.90 -9.45
C ARG A 46 -1.70 -4.48 -8.35
N VAL A 47 -1.56 -3.78 -7.22
CA VAL A 47 -0.79 -4.32 -6.08
C VAL A 47 -1.56 -5.50 -5.51
N SER A 48 -1.01 -6.72 -5.61
CA SER A 48 -1.64 -7.94 -5.11
C SER A 48 -1.23 -8.23 -3.67
N SER A 49 -0.02 -7.84 -3.27
CA SER A 49 0.44 -7.98 -1.89
C SER A 49 1.55 -6.99 -1.53
N VAL A 50 1.71 -6.74 -0.23
CA VAL A 50 2.89 -6.08 0.35
C VAL A 50 3.23 -6.67 1.70
N GLY A 51 4.52 -6.84 1.99
CA GLY A 51 4.96 -7.31 3.30
C GLY A 51 6.33 -6.81 3.73
N GLY A 52 6.57 -6.88 5.05
CA GLY A 52 7.86 -6.54 5.64
C GLY A 52 7.81 -6.31 7.14
N LEU A 53 8.99 -6.01 7.69
CA LEU A 53 9.17 -5.60 9.08
C LEU A 53 8.76 -4.13 9.24
N LEU A 54 7.77 -3.85 10.10
CA LEU A 54 7.38 -2.49 10.39
C LEU A 54 8.46 -1.74 11.16
N ARG A 55 8.68 -0.49 10.77
CA ARG A 55 9.55 0.45 11.46
C ARG A 55 8.89 1.82 11.53
N MET A 56 9.10 2.55 12.61
CA MET A 56 8.63 3.93 12.66
C MET A 56 9.46 4.81 11.71
N LYS A 57 8.82 5.75 11.04
CA LYS A 57 9.53 6.78 10.27
C LYS A 57 10.42 7.64 11.18
N ASP A 58 11.59 8.04 10.69
CA ASP A 58 12.48 8.97 11.38
C ASP A 58 12.11 10.44 11.16
N ARG A 59 11.34 10.73 10.11
CA ARG A 59 10.90 12.10 9.75
C ARG A 59 9.73 12.57 10.61
N ASN A 60 9.72 13.87 10.93
CA ASN A 60 8.58 14.48 11.63
C ASN A 60 7.42 14.81 10.69
N ASP A 61 7.69 15.16 9.43
CA ASP A 61 6.68 15.62 8.48
C ASP A 61 5.91 14.48 7.83
N ARG A 62 4.67 14.76 7.42
CA ARG A 62 3.88 13.89 6.54
C ARG A 62 4.23 14.19 5.08
N LEU A 63 4.47 13.16 4.29
CA LEU A 63 4.69 13.34 2.86
C LEU A 63 3.38 13.63 2.13
N THR A 64 3.45 14.44 1.07
CA THR A 64 2.28 14.70 0.22
C THR A 64 2.07 13.55 -0.75
N ILE A 65 0.83 13.05 -0.83
CA ILE A 65 0.40 12.13 -1.88
C ILE A 65 0.26 12.92 -3.18
N LYS A 66 1.04 12.54 -4.19
CA LYS A 66 1.05 13.23 -5.50
C LYS A 66 0.04 12.67 -6.49
N ASP A 67 -0.26 11.39 -6.35
CA ASP A 67 -1.17 10.67 -7.24
C ASP A 67 -2.63 10.98 -6.87
N SER A 68 -3.47 11.17 -7.88
CA SER A 68 -4.91 11.35 -7.69
C SER A 68 -5.60 10.00 -7.45
N ILE A 69 -6.81 10.02 -6.88
CA ILE A 69 -7.61 8.80 -6.74
C ILE A 69 -7.91 8.17 -8.11
N THR A 70 -8.04 9.00 -9.16
CA THR A 70 -8.23 8.54 -10.55
C THR A 70 -6.99 7.86 -11.10
N ASP A 71 -5.77 8.30 -10.75
CA ASP A 71 -4.56 7.62 -11.20
C ASP A 71 -4.45 6.21 -10.60
N ILE A 72 -4.87 6.08 -9.34
CA ILE A 72 -4.83 4.82 -8.57
C ILE A 72 -5.94 3.86 -9.02
N GLY A 73 -7.20 4.31 -9.00
CA GLY A 73 -8.37 3.48 -9.32
C GLY A 73 -8.68 3.34 -10.80
N LYS A 74 -8.10 4.18 -11.67
CA LYS A 74 -8.32 4.23 -13.13
C LYS A 74 -9.80 4.17 -13.56
N GLY A 75 -10.69 4.70 -12.74
CA GLY A 75 -12.14 4.74 -13.01
C GLY A 75 -12.96 3.77 -12.17
N ASP A 76 -12.32 2.79 -11.50
CA ASP A 76 -13.02 1.78 -10.68
C ASP A 76 -13.25 2.22 -9.22
N GLN A 77 -12.65 3.34 -8.80
CA GLN A 77 -12.93 3.92 -7.50
C GLN A 77 -14.41 4.33 -7.38
N LYS A 78 -14.98 4.19 -6.18
CA LYS A 78 -16.29 4.76 -5.85
C LYS A 78 -16.16 6.26 -5.55
N GLU A 79 -17.27 6.98 -5.71
CA GLU A 79 -17.34 8.37 -5.26
C GLU A 79 -17.09 8.43 -3.75
N GLY A 80 -16.13 9.27 -3.34
CA GLY A 80 -15.76 9.43 -1.93
C GLY A 80 -14.68 8.48 -1.41
N ASP A 81 -14.22 7.51 -2.21
CA ASP A 81 -13.08 6.67 -1.83
C ASP A 81 -11.83 7.53 -1.55
N ASP A 82 -11.10 7.11 -0.52
CA ASP A 82 -9.80 7.64 -0.18
C ASP A 82 -8.68 6.96 -0.95
N ARG A 83 -7.51 7.60 -0.90
CA ARG A 83 -6.22 7.02 -1.30
C ARG A 83 -5.66 6.27 -0.10
N GLY A 84 -6.15 5.05 0.11
CA GLY A 84 -5.79 4.18 1.22
C GLY A 84 -4.34 3.72 1.12
N HIS A 85 -3.54 3.91 2.17
CA HIS A 85 -2.18 3.38 2.20
C HIS A 85 -2.21 1.91 2.60
N LEU A 86 -1.44 1.06 1.92
CA LEU A 86 -1.24 -0.31 2.37
C LEU A 86 -0.26 -0.35 3.56
N ILE A 87 0.89 0.32 3.41
CA ILE A 87 1.81 0.60 4.51
C ILE A 87 1.73 2.09 4.85
N GLY A 88 1.22 2.45 6.03
CA GLY A 88 1.05 3.84 6.43
C GLY A 88 2.35 4.65 6.47
N ASP A 89 2.24 5.96 6.24
CA ASP A 89 3.37 6.93 6.33
C ASP A 89 4.12 6.80 7.66
N GLN A 90 3.41 6.53 8.77
CA GLN A 90 4.02 6.35 10.09
C GLN A 90 5.00 5.17 10.15
N PHE A 91 4.80 4.17 9.29
CA PHE A 91 5.67 3.01 9.16
C PHE A 91 6.76 3.18 8.11
N ASP A 92 7.05 4.42 7.73
CA ASP A 92 7.95 4.72 6.62
C ASP A 92 7.46 4.18 5.26
N GLY A 93 6.15 3.93 5.11
CA GLY A 93 5.55 3.63 3.82
C GLY A 93 5.70 4.79 2.83
N SER A 94 5.72 4.48 1.54
CA SER A 94 5.78 5.49 0.48
C SER A 94 4.41 6.13 0.24
N ASN A 95 4.41 7.39 -0.21
CA ASN A 95 3.18 8.14 -0.52
C ASN A 95 2.93 8.21 -2.03
N GLY A 96 3.30 7.16 -2.75
CA GLY A 96 3.07 6.99 -4.18
C GLY A 96 2.04 5.91 -4.48
N LEU A 97 1.54 5.92 -5.72
CA LEU A 97 0.58 4.95 -6.28
C LEU A 97 0.93 3.49 -5.96
N GLU A 98 2.21 3.15 -5.90
CA GLU A 98 2.69 1.79 -5.61
C GLU A 98 2.35 1.24 -4.23
N ASN A 99 1.86 2.09 -3.33
CA ASN A 99 1.49 1.74 -1.97
C ASN A 99 0.05 2.19 -1.67
N MET A 100 -0.79 2.35 -2.70
CA MET A 100 -2.13 2.89 -2.57
C MET A 100 -3.20 2.08 -3.31
N ILE A 101 -4.38 2.06 -2.71
CA ILE A 101 -5.61 1.50 -3.29
C ILE A 101 -6.77 2.48 -3.13
N PRO A 102 -7.83 2.37 -3.97
CA PRO A 102 -9.10 3.01 -3.68
C PRO A 102 -9.74 2.32 -2.48
N GLU A 103 -9.91 3.06 -1.39
CA GLU A 103 -10.37 2.50 -0.11
C GLU A 103 -11.57 3.29 0.42
N ASP A 104 -12.55 2.57 0.95
CA ASP A 104 -13.69 3.15 1.63
C ASP A 104 -13.22 4.07 2.78
N PRO A 105 -13.76 5.29 2.92
CA PRO A 105 -13.27 6.26 3.89
C PRO A 105 -13.51 5.84 5.34
N VAL A 106 -14.50 5.01 5.64
CA VAL A 106 -14.71 4.47 7.00
C VAL A 106 -13.63 3.44 7.30
N VAL A 107 -13.38 2.53 6.36
CA VAL A 107 -12.32 1.52 6.48
C VAL A 107 -10.96 2.20 6.66
N ASN A 108 -10.59 3.11 5.76
CA ASN A 108 -9.32 3.83 5.80
C ASN A 108 -9.16 4.67 7.09
N ARG A 109 -10.14 5.53 7.40
CA ARG A 109 -9.98 6.55 8.46
C ARG A 109 -10.28 6.05 9.86
N VAL A 110 -10.97 4.91 10.00
CA VAL A 110 -11.39 4.36 11.29
C VAL A 110 -10.77 2.99 11.50
N ASP A 111 -11.19 1.97 10.75
CA ASP A 111 -10.86 0.58 11.08
C ASP A 111 -9.40 0.26 10.84
N PHE A 112 -8.91 0.54 9.63
CA PHE A 112 -7.54 0.31 9.23
C PHE A 112 -6.60 1.22 10.04
N LYS A 113 -6.93 2.51 10.18
CA LYS A 113 -6.17 3.44 11.03
C LYS A 113 -6.05 2.99 12.48
N ASN A 114 -7.13 2.47 13.09
CA ASN A 114 -7.07 1.98 14.47
C ASN A 114 -6.13 0.77 14.59
N PHE A 115 -6.23 -0.15 13.64
CA PHE A 115 -5.32 -1.28 13.54
C PHE A 115 -3.85 -0.84 13.37
N GLU A 116 -3.58 0.12 12.48
CA GLU A 116 -2.25 0.69 12.30
C GLU A 116 -1.73 1.34 13.60
N ASN A 117 -2.57 2.06 14.35
CA ASN A 117 -2.16 2.66 15.63
C ASN A 117 -1.77 1.60 16.67
N ASP A 118 -2.48 0.48 16.70
CA ASP A 118 -2.17 -0.64 17.60
C ASP A 118 -0.82 -1.28 17.24
N LEU A 119 -0.56 -1.52 15.96
CA LEU A 119 0.75 -2.01 15.49
C LEU A 119 1.87 -1.01 15.79
N ALA A 120 1.63 0.30 15.57
CA ALA A 120 2.61 1.34 15.88
C ALA A 120 2.97 1.39 17.36
N LYS A 121 2.03 1.10 18.26
CA LYS A 121 2.33 0.94 19.69
C LYS A 121 3.27 -0.23 19.92
N GLN A 122 3.02 -1.40 19.30
CA GLN A 122 3.90 -2.56 19.46
C GLN A 122 5.32 -2.28 18.97
N VAL A 123 5.47 -1.63 17.80
CA VAL A 123 6.79 -1.24 17.26
C VAL A 123 7.50 -0.27 18.21
N LYS A 124 6.80 0.73 18.75
CA LYS A 124 7.36 1.69 19.72
C LYS A 124 7.74 1.05 21.05
N ASP A 125 7.05 -0.02 21.44
CA ASP A 125 7.38 -0.85 22.61
C ASP A 125 8.59 -1.77 22.35
N GLY A 126 9.24 -1.67 21.18
CA GLY A 126 10.43 -2.42 20.81
C GLY A 126 10.14 -3.86 20.36
N LYS A 127 8.89 -4.19 20.04
CA LYS A 127 8.51 -5.51 19.55
C LYS A 127 8.79 -5.63 18.05
N GLU A 128 9.12 -6.84 17.63
CA GLU A 128 9.20 -7.20 16.22
C GLU A 128 7.78 -7.35 15.67
N VAL A 129 7.43 -6.54 14.67
CA VAL A 129 6.13 -6.59 14.00
C VAL A 129 6.33 -6.80 12.51
N ILE A 130 5.98 -7.97 12.01
CA ILE A 130 6.05 -8.32 10.58
C ILE A 130 4.62 -8.38 10.06
N VAL A 131 4.36 -7.78 8.90
CA VAL A 131 3.03 -7.78 8.26
C VAL A 131 3.16 -8.27 6.84
N ASN A 132 2.11 -8.95 6.38
CA ASN A 132 1.80 -9.23 4.99
C ASN A 132 0.34 -8.81 4.76
N ILE A 133 0.12 -8.01 3.72
CA ILE A 133 -1.19 -7.52 3.30
C ILE A 133 -1.44 -8.09 1.92
N ASP A 134 -2.49 -8.89 1.78
CA ASP A 134 -2.99 -9.40 0.51
C ASP A 134 -4.21 -8.60 0.09
N ILE A 135 -4.26 -8.21 -1.19
CA ILE A 135 -5.32 -7.38 -1.75
C ILE A 135 -6.21 -8.22 -2.63
N VAL A 136 -7.49 -8.26 -2.30
CA VAL A 136 -8.47 -9.09 -3.01
C VAL A 136 -9.24 -8.21 -4.00
N TYR A 137 -9.24 -8.61 -5.26
CA TYR A 137 -9.97 -7.95 -6.34
C TYR A 137 -11.04 -8.87 -6.92
N GLU A 138 -12.13 -8.29 -7.40
CA GLU A 138 -13.15 -8.99 -8.17
C GLU A 138 -13.03 -8.62 -9.66
N GLY A 139 -12.85 -9.65 -10.50
CA GLY A 139 -12.66 -9.50 -11.94
C GLY A 139 -11.53 -8.53 -12.27
N ASP A 140 -11.82 -7.60 -13.18
CA ASP A 140 -10.86 -6.65 -13.72
C ASP A 140 -10.81 -5.31 -12.95
N SER A 141 -11.57 -5.19 -11.85
CA SER A 141 -11.65 -3.96 -11.03
C SER A 141 -10.30 -3.62 -10.38
N ARG A 142 -9.92 -2.35 -10.38
CA ARG A 142 -8.79 -1.81 -9.60
C ARG A 142 -9.16 -1.34 -8.21
N ARG A 143 -10.45 -1.32 -7.87
CA ARG A 143 -10.91 -1.17 -6.50
C ARG A 143 -11.00 -2.55 -5.86
N PRO A 144 -10.26 -2.83 -4.78
CA PRO A 144 -10.33 -4.12 -4.11
C PRO A 144 -11.65 -4.30 -3.37
N THR A 145 -12.06 -5.55 -3.19
CA THR A 145 -13.20 -5.94 -2.35
C THR A 145 -12.79 -6.08 -0.90
N ASP A 146 -11.57 -6.53 -0.63
CA ASP A 146 -11.08 -6.81 0.72
C ASP A 146 -9.57 -6.56 0.84
N ILE A 147 -9.16 -6.20 2.05
CA ILE A 147 -7.77 -6.07 2.47
C ILE A 147 -7.55 -7.13 3.55
N VAL A 148 -6.69 -8.12 3.28
CA VAL A 148 -6.42 -9.23 4.20
C VAL A 148 -5.04 -9.03 4.79
N VAL A 149 -4.96 -8.85 6.11
CA VAL A 149 -3.69 -8.63 6.80
C VAL A 149 -3.36 -9.82 7.67
N THR A 150 -2.23 -10.46 7.40
CA THR A 150 -1.58 -11.42 8.29
C THR A 150 -0.37 -10.75 8.93
N TYR A 151 -0.24 -10.82 10.25
CA TYR A 151 0.87 -10.16 10.95
C TYR A 151 1.34 -10.95 12.16
N SER A 152 2.59 -10.76 12.54
CA SER A 152 3.18 -11.37 13.74
C SER A 152 3.69 -10.30 14.68
N VAL A 153 3.47 -10.48 15.98
CA VAL A 153 4.11 -9.66 17.04
C VAL A 153 5.00 -10.57 17.88
N ASN A 154 6.32 -10.39 17.82
CA ASN A 154 7.31 -11.30 18.42
C ASN A 154 7.06 -12.79 18.07
N GLY A 155 6.72 -13.05 16.81
CA GLY A 155 6.41 -14.40 16.31
C GLY A 155 5.00 -14.93 16.60
N GLU A 156 4.18 -14.21 17.37
CA GLU A 156 2.77 -14.58 17.57
C GLU A 156 1.91 -14.13 16.38
N MET A 157 1.43 -15.10 15.62
CA MET A 157 0.66 -14.88 14.39
C MET A 157 -0.78 -14.46 14.66
N ASN A 158 -1.23 -13.47 13.90
CA ASN A 158 -2.57 -12.89 13.94
C ASN A 158 -3.04 -12.63 12.50
N PHE A 159 -4.35 -12.49 12.32
CA PHE A 159 -4.93 -12.11 11.04
C PHE A 159 -6.12 -11.17 11.22
N ARG A 160 -6.39 -10.32 10.22
CA ARG A 160 -7.55 -9.44 10.16
C ARG A 160 -7.98 -9.26 8.70
N ILE A 161 -9.29 -9.15 8.48
CA ILE A 161 -9.86 -8.85 7.17
C ILE A 161 -10.60 -7.52 7.28
N PHE A 162 -10.38 -6.64 6.32
CA PHE A 162 -11.09 -5.38 6.19
C PHE A 162 -11.87 -5.41 4.86
N PRO A 163 -13.18 -5.70 4.90
CA PRO A 163 -14.02 -5.58 3.73
C PRO A 163 -14.04 -4.12 3.27
N ASN A 164 -13.68 -3.89 2.00
CA ASN A 164 -13.66 -2.56 1.39
C ASN A 164 -15.06 -2.15 0.85
N ASN A 165 -16.11 -2.66 1.50
CA ASN A 165 -17.50 -2.47 1.14
C ASN A 165 -18.28 -2.10 2.41
N GLN A 166 -18.80 -0.89 2.48
CA GLN A 166 -20.03 -0.64 3.24
C GLN A 166 -21.17 -0.74 2.24
N GLU A 167 -22.13 -1.64 2.50
CA GLU A 167 -23.48 -1.49 1.96
C GLU A 167 -24.06 -0.22 2.62
N GLU A 168 -24.68 0.66 1.82
CA GLU A 168 -25.51 1.75 2.33
C GLU A 168 -26.66 1.24 3.20
#